data_AF-M4BXT0-F1
#
_entry.id   AF-M4BXT0-F1
#
_cell.length_a   1.000
_cell.length_b   1.000
_cell.length_c   1.000
_cell.angle_alpha   90.00
_cell.angle_beta   90.00
_cell.angle_gamma   90.00
#
_symmetry.space_group_name_H-M   'P 1'
#
loop_
_entity.id
_entity.type
_entity.pdbx_description
1 polymer ?
#
loop_
_entity_poly.entity_id
_entity_poly.type
_entity_poly.pdbx_seq_one_letter_code
_entity_poly.pdbx_strand_id
1 'polypeptide(L)'
;MQKVVGTSSAATRPSTSCVDCLSQMRRFFWIRRDSGVTNDVENDREEKEKKKEEMQKMIGGRYRDLIESADEIVTMHSAAMRLEVSLKEMPEMWQQMETTLTNALDMGNYLEYVDMMDAAHVTWKEGDHMEEASDADQVAFLVEVTEKMWQLLDEGKSLEVLELYEKAERIHDGWVANGTAEREFPFLQSQWACVQCFRPVSRFTMVPLLL
;
A
#
# COMPACT_ATOMS: atom_id res chain seq x y z
N MET A 1 -38.16 -80.45 78.91
CA MET A 1 -37.31 -81.42 79.63
C MET A 1 -35.84 -81.09 79.39
N GLN A 2 -35.02 -81.19 80.44
CA GLN A 2 -33.57 -81.53 80.47
C GLN A 2 -32.60 -80.72 79.58
N LYS A 3 -31.69 -79.90 80.15
CA LYS A 3 -30.44 -80.19 80.90
C LYS A 3 -29.20 -80.55 80.05
N VAL A 4 -28.33 -79.53 79.92
CA VAL A 4 -26.86 -79.43 80.18
C VAL A 4 -25.82 -80.30 79.43
N VAL A 5 -24.68 -79.62 79.18
CA VAL A 5 -23.27 -80.08 78.99
C VAL A 5 -22.88 -80.26 77.52
N GLY A 6 -21.89 -79.62 76.91
CA GLY A 6 -20.71 -78.87 77.38
C GLY A 6 -19.42 -79.54 76.85
N THR A 7 -18.68 -78.89 75.94
CA THR A 7 -17.22 -78.97 75.66
C THR A 7 -16.94 -78.19 74.36
N SER A 8 -16.49 -76.93 74.42
CA SER A 8 -15.09 -76.48 74.47
C SER A 8 -14.24 -76.90 73.26
N SER A 9 -14.08 -76.00 72.29
CA SER A 9 -12.83 -75.85 71.54
C SER A 9 -12.65 -74.39 71.12
N ALA A 10 -11.49 -73.87 71.51
CA ALA A 10 -11.03 -72.51 71.52
C ALA A 10 -11.30 -71.71 70.23
N ALA A 11 -12.06 -70.62 70.37
CA ALA A 11 -11.93 -69.46 69.50
C ALA A 11 -10.63 -68.75 69.86
N THR A 12 -9.57 -68.99 69.09
CA THR A 12 -8.35 -68.17 69.12
C THR A 12 -8.70 -66.81 68.52
N ARG A 13 -9.24 -65.92 69.35
CA ARG A 13 -9.25 -64.48 69.06
C ARG A 13 -7.79 -64.03 69.03
N PRO A 14 -7.30 -63.34 67.98
CA PRO A 14 -6.08 -62.59 68.14
C PRO A 14 -6.40 -61.45 69.10
N SER A 15 -5.92 -61.54 70.33
CA SER A 15 -5.74 -60.38 71.19
C SER A 15 -4.62 -59.54 70.58
N THR A 16 -4.93 -58.73 69.56
CA THR A 16 -4.05 -57.62 69.20
C THR A 16 -3.98 -56.71 70.41
N SER A 17 -2.81 -56.66 71.01
CA SER A 17 -2.51 -55.77 72.12
C SER A 17 -2.83 -54.34 71.69
N CYS A 18 -3.34 -53.52 72.61
CA CYS A 18 -3.60 -52.10 72.37
C CYS A 18 -2.34 -51.34 71.86
N VAL A 19 -1.16 -51.94 72.08
CA VAL A 19 0.15 -51.43 71.68
C VAL A 19 0.42 -51.62 70.18
N ASP A 20 -0.04 -52.71 69.56
CA ASP A 20 0.13 -52.97 68.12
C ASP A 20 -0.73 -52.05 67.25
N CYS A 21 -1.93 -51.72 67.72
CA CYS A 21 -2.85 -50.84 66.99
C CYS A 21 -2.31 -49.40 66.90
N LEU A 22 -1.70 -48.89 67.98
CA LEU A 22 -1.06 -47.58 68.01
C LEU A 22 0.21 -47.52 67.15
N SER A 23 1.01 -48.59 67.14
CA SER A 23 2.17 -48.70 66.24
C SER A 23 1.74 -48.71 64.77
N GLN A 24 0.66 -49.41 64.45
CA GLN A 24 0.15 -49.49 63.08
C GLN A 24 -0.45 -48.16 62.60
N MET A 25 -1.19 -47.44 63.45
CA MET A 25 -1.65 -46.08 63.15
C MET A 25 -0.49 -45.09 62.97
N ARG A 26 0.53 -45.13 63.83
CA ARG A 26 1.71 -44.25 63.68
C ARG A 26 2.48 -44.53 62.39
N ARG A 27 2.58 -45.80 61.99
CA ARG A 27 3.23 -46.20 60.73
C ARG A 27 2.43 -45.73 59.52
N PHE A 28 1.10 -45.87 59.54
CA PHE A 28 0.23 -45.32 58.50
C PHE A 28 0.33 -43.80 58.39
N PHE A 29 0.39 -43.10 59.53
CA PHE A 29 0.52 -41.66 59.57
C PHE A 29 1.88 -41.18 59.04
N TRP A 30 2.97 -41.91 59.38
CA TRP A 30 4.29 -41.66 58.81
C TRP A 30 4.33 -41.90 57.30
N ILE A 31 3.80 -43.03 56.82
CA ILE A 31 3.76 -43.34 55.39
C ILE A 31 2.94 -42.31 54.62
N ARG A 32 1.78 -41.89 55.15
CA ARG A 32 0.94 -40.87 54.51
C ARG A 32 1.60 -39.49 54.48
N ARG A 33 2.35 -39.14 55.52
CA ARG A 33 3.12 -37.88 55.57
C ARG A 33 4.31 -37.91 54.60
N ASP A 34 5.08 -38.99 54.56
CA ASP A 34 6.18 -39.16 53.60
C ASP A 34 5.67 -39.16 52.16
N SER A 35 4.53 -39.83 51.91
CA SER A 35 3.87 -39.81 50.61
C SER A 35 3.37 -38.42 50.25
N GLY A 36 2.92 -37.61 51.22
CA GLY A 36 2.55 -36.21 50.97
C GLY A 36 3.76 -35.36 50.57
N VAL A 37 4.82 -35.41 51.35
CA VAL A 37 6.05 -34.63 51.11
C VAL A 37 6.70 -34.99 49.77
N THR A 38 6.72 -36.28 49.40
CA THR A 38 7.27 -36.72 48.10
C THR A 38 6.43 -36.25 46.92
N ASN A 39 5.10 -36.27 47.03
CA ASN A 39 4.22 -35.73 45.99
C ASN A 39 4.34 -34.21 45.85
N ASP A 40 4.47 -33.48 46.96
CA ASP A 40 4.65 -32.01 46.91
C ASP A 40 5.99 -31.65 46.26
N VAL A 41 7.07 -32.37 46.58
CA VAL A 41 8.39 -32.16 45.97
C VAL A 41 8.38 -32.48 44.47
N GLU A 42 7.70 -33.55 44.04
CA GLU A 42 7.59 -33.88 42.61
C GLU A 42 6.76 -32.82 41.87
N ASN A 43 5.63 -32.38 42.44
CA ASN A 43 4.80 -31.34 41.84
C ASN A 43 5.56 -30.00 41.71
N ASP A 44 6.34 -29.62 42.72
CA ASP A 44 7.23 -28.45 42.67
C ASP A 44 8.33 -28.60 41.61
N ARG A 45 8.79 -29.83 41.33
CA ARG A 45 9.78 -30.15 40.31
C ARG A 45 9.19 -30.00 38.92
N GLU A 46 8.00 -30.54 38.71
CA GLU A 46 7.23 -30.43 37.48
C GLU A 46 6.89 -28.97 37.15
N GLU A 47 6.46 -28.18 38.14
CA GLU A 47 6.15 -26.75 37.94
C GLU A 47 7.40 -25.96 37.53
N LYS A 48 8.56 -26.27 38.13
CA LYS A 48 9.84 -25.66 37.75
C LYS A 48 10.28 -26.04 36.35
N GLU A 49 10.08 -27.28 35.92
CA GLU A 49 10.41 -27.72 34.57
C GLU A 49 9.48 -27.07 33.54
N LYS A 50 8.18 -27.06 33.80
CA LYS A 50 7.19 -26.38 32.95
C LYS A 50 7.51 -24.90 32.78
N LYS A 51 7.83 -24.19 33.86
CA LYS A 51 8.18 -22.76 33.79
C LYS A 51 9.46 -22.52 32.97
N LYS A 52 10.42 -23.45 33.02
CA LYS A 52 11.63 -23.38 32.18
C LYS A 52 11.30 -23.60 30.70
N GLU A 53 10.44 -24.57 30.39
CA GLU A 53 10.00 -24.83 29.02
C GLU A 53 9.20 -23.65 28.45
N GLU A 54 8.29 -23.07 29.22
CA GLU A 54 7.54 -21.87 28.82
C GLU A 54 8.47 -20.68 28.58
N MET A 55 9.48 -20.49 29.44
CA MET A 55 10.49 -19.45 29.26
C MET A 55 11.33 -19.68 28.00
N GLN A 56 11.76 -20.92 27.74
CA GLN A 56 12.49 -21.27 26.52
C GLN A 56 11.64 -21.04 25.26
N LYS A 57 10.35 -21.38 25.30
CA LYS A 57 9.42 -21.14 24.18
C LYS A 57 9.23 -19.65 23.92
N MET A 58 9.07 -18.84 24.98
CA MET A 58 8.96 -17.39 24.84
C MET A 58 10.22 -16.78 24.21
N ILE A 59 11.40 -17.19 24.68
CA ILE A 59 12.68 -16.72 24.15
C ILE A 59 12.86 -17.14 22.68
N GLY A 60 12.51 -18.38 22.34
CA GLY A 60 12.55 -18.87 20.96
C GLY A 60 11.61 -18.12 20.01
N GLY A 61 10.46 -17.66 20.51
CA GLY A 61 9.57 -16.74 19.78
C GLY A 61 10.24 -15.41 19.49
N ARG A 62 10.79 -14.74 20.52
CA ARG A 62 11.46 -13.43 20.37
C ARG A 62 12.66 -13.47 19.42
N TYR A 63 13.46 -14.55 19.44
CA TYR A 63 14.56 -14.70 18.49
C TYR A 63 14.04 -14.88 17.06
N ARG A 64 12.94 -15.59 16.86
CA ARG A 64 12.33 -15.75 15.54
C ARG A 64 11.83 -14.41 15.00
N ASP A 65 11.13 -13.63 15.83
CA ASP A 65 10.63 -12.31 15.44
C ASP A 65 11.78 -11.36 15.08
N LEU A 66 12.90 -11.43 15.80
CA LEU A 66 14.08 -10.63 15.50
C LEU A 66 14.74 -11.04 14.17
N ILE A 67 14.79 -12.34 13.89
CA ILE A 67 15.30 -12.86 12.62
C ILE A 67 14.38 -12.42 11.47
N GLU A 68 13.07 -12.55 11.65
CA GLU A 68 12.07 -12.13 10.65
C GLU A 68 12.14 -10.63 10.39
N SER A 69 12.28 -9.81 11.44
CA SER A 69 12.48 -8.36 11.29
C SER A 69 13.78 -8.05 10.53
N ALA A 70 14.84 -8.81 10.75
CA ALA A 70 16.10 -8.65 10.03
C ALA A 70 15.96 -9.02 8.54
N ASP A 71 15.25 -10.10 8.24
CA ASP A 71 14.95 -10.50 6.87
C ASP A 71 14.10 -9.44 6.15
N GLU A 72 13.08 -8.90 6.82
CA GLU A 72 12.24 -7.83 6.28
C GLU A 72 13.07 -6.58 5.96
N ILE A 73 13.97 -6.17 6.85
CA ILE A 73 14.92 -5.07 6.60
C ILE A 73 15.77 -5.33 5.36
N VAL A 74 16.28 -6.55 5.18
CA VAL A 74 17.08 -6.92 4.00
C VAL A 74 16.24 -6.86 2.72
N THR A 75 14.99 -7.35 2.76
CA THR A 75 14.09 -7.26 1.59
C THR A 75 13.79 -5.82 1.21
N MET A 76 13.48 -4.96 2.19
CA MET A 76 13.25 -3.53 1.98
C MET A 76 14.50 -2.84 1.42
N HIS A 77 15.68 -3.14 1.97
CA HIS A 77 16.93 -2.61 1.47
C HIS A 77 17.17 -2.98 0.00
N SER A 78 16.94 -4.25 -0.37
CA SER A 78 17.07 -4.68 -1.76
C SER A 78 16.07 -3.98 -2.68
N ALA A 79 14.82 -3.77 -2.24
CA ALA A 79 13.82 -3.04 -2.99
C ALA A 79 14.23 -1.57 -3.18
N ALA A 80 14.77 -0.92 -2.14
CA ALA A 80 15.28 0.44 -2.21
C ALA A 80 16.45 0.57 -3.20
N MET A 81 17.39 -0.38 -3.20
CA MET A 81 18.50 -0.40 -4.15
C MET A 81 18.02 -0.51 -5.61
N ARG A 82 17.00 -1.35 -5.88
CA ARG A 82 16.41 -1.45 -7.23
C ARG A 82 15.75 -0.14 -7.67
N LEU A 83 15.06 0.54 -6.76
CA LEU A 83 14.47 1.85 -7.03
C LEU A 83 15.54 2.90 -7.34
N GLU A 84 16.65 2.88 -6.60
CA GLU A 84 17.78 3.79 -6.85
C GLU A 84 18.36 3.58 -8.25
N VAL A 85 18.60 2.33 -8.66
CA VAL A 85 19.09 2.01 -10.00
C VAL A 85 18.10 2.49 -11.06
N SER A 86 16.82 2.16 -10.92
CA SER A 86 15.79 2.57 -11.86
C SER A 86 15.70 4.10 -12.00
N LEU A 87 15.75 4.85 -10.90
CA LEU A 87 15.75 6.32 -10.94
C LEU A 87 17.00 6.90 -11.62
N LYS A 88 18.15 6.24 -11.51
CA LYS A 88 19.38 6.66 -12.21
C LYS A 88 19.34 6.35 -13.71
N GLU A 89 18.63 5.30 -14.13
CA GLU A 89 18.48 4.91 -15.53
C GLU A 89 17.44 5.76 -16.28
N MET A 90 16.42 6.29 -15.57
CA MET A 90 15.37 7.11 -16.17
C MET A 90 15.91 8.30 -17.00
N PRO A 91 16.82 9.16 -16.50
CA PRO A 91 17.34 10.27 -17.31
C PRO A 91 17.95 9.83 -18.65
N GLU A 92 18.67 8.71 -18.66
CA GLU A 92 19.28 8.17 -19.88
C GLU A 92 18.20 7.68 -20.85
N MET A 93 17.20 6.94 -20.36
CA MET A 93 16.06 6.50 -21.19
C MET A 93 15.29 7.68 -21.80
N TRP A 94 15.08 8.74 -21.03
CA TRP A 94 14.42 9.96 -21.53
C TRP A 94 15.25 10.63 -22.62
N GLN A 95 16.57 10.74 -22.45
CA GLN A 95 17.46 11.28 -23.49
C GLN A 95 17.46 10.40 -24.75
N GLN A 96 17.42 9.08 -24.59
CA GLN A 96 17.29 8.15 -25.72
C GLN A 96 15.95 8.32 -26.45
N MET A 97 14.86 8.53 -25.72
CA MET A 97 13.56 8.83 -26.31
C MET A 97 13.56 10.17 -27.05
N GLU A 98 14.11 11.23 -26.44
CA GLU A 98 14.22 12.56 -27.05
C GLU A 98 15.06 12.54 -28.33
N THR A 99 16.20 11.85 -28.31
CA THR A 99 17.02 11.65 -29.52
C THR A 99 16.29 10.84 -30.59
N THR A 100 15.50 9.83 -30.20
CA THR A 100 14.67 9.07 -31.14
C THR A 100 13.58 9.93 -31.77
N LEU A 101 12.90 10.76 -30.98
CA LEU A 101 11.86 11.68 -31.47
C LEU A 101 12.44 12.76 -32.37
N THR A 102 13.55 13.39 -31.99
CA THR A 102 14.22 14.40 -32.82
C THR A 102 14.69 13.81 -34.15
N ASN A 103 15.26 12.60 -34.15
CA ASN A 103 15.62 11.90 -35.38
C ASN A 103 14.39 11.55 -36.25
N ALA A 104 13.28 11.15 -35.63
CA ALA A 104 12.04 10.84 -36.36
C ALA A 104 11.40 12.10 -36.97
N LEU A 105 11.42 13.22 -36.26
CA LEU A 105 10.92 14.51 -36.76
C LEU A 105 11.80 15.08 -37.89
N ASP A 106 13.11 14.88 -37.84
CA ASP A 106 14.04 15.28 -38.91
C ASP A 106 13.80 14.46 -40.21
N MET A 107 13.35 13.21 -40.08
CA MET A 107 12.87 12.37 -41.20
C MET A 107 11.44 12.71 -41.64
N GLY A 108 10.60 13.21 -40.72
CA GLY A 108 9.23 13.65 -40.97
C GLY A 108 9.12 14.85 -41.92
N ASN A 109 10.20 15.62 -42.07
CA ASN A 109 10.27 16.74 -43.02
C ASN A 109 10.27 16.29 -44.51
N TYR A 110 10.29 14.99 -44.79
CA TYR A 110 10.11 14.40 -46.13
C TYR A 110 8.70 13.87 -46.39
N LEU A 111 7.79 13.94 -45.41
CA LEU A 111 6.42 13.38 -45.46
C LEU A 111 5.31 14.41 -45.73
N GLU A 112 5.66 15.65 -46.11
CA GLU A 112 4.69 16.68 -46.59
C GLU A 112 4.02 16.30 -47.95
N TYR A 113 4.27 15.10 -48.49
CA TYR A 113 3.71 14.65 -49.77
C TYR A 113 2.60 13.58 -49.64
N VAL A 114 2.27 13.08 -48.43
CA VAL A 114 1.39 11.89 -48.29
C VAL A 114 0.30 12.03 -47.21
N ASP A 115 -0.07 13.24 -46.78
CA ASP A 115 -1.17 13.42 -45.80
C ASP A 115 -2.55 13.57 -46.46
N MET A 116 -2.81 12.71 -47.43
CA MET A 116 -4.14 12.52 -48.00
C MET A 116 -4.58 11.07 -47.73
N MET A 117 -4.56 10.65 -46.47
CA MET A 117 -5.43 9.59 -45.94
C MET A 117 -5.27 9.42 -44.43
N ASP A 118 -6.35 9.76 -43.74
CA ASP A 118 -6.94 8.98 -42.64
C ASP A 118 -6.22 8.95 -41.28
N ALA A 119 -6.68 9.81 -40.38
CA ALA A 119 -6.82 9.46 -38.97
C ALA A 119 -8.04 10.18 -38.36
N ALA A 120 -9.19 9.53 -38.48
CA ALA A 120 -10.33 9.76 -37.63
C ALA A 120 -9.91 9.69 -36.15
N HIS A 121 -10.06 10.78 -35.38
CA HIS A 121 -10.81 10.83 -34.11
C HIS A 121 -10.57 12.14 -33.30
N VAL A 122 -10.90 13.32 -33.85
CA VAL A 122 -11.43 14.45 -33.05
C VAL A 122 -12.44 15.20 -33.92
N THR A 123 -13.70 14.75 -33.93
CA THR A 123 -14.77 15.49 -34.59
C THR A 123 -15.21 16.67 -33.71
N TRP A 124 -14.53 17.80 -33.82
CA TRP A 124 -15.27 19.06 -33.89
C TRP A 124 -15.57 19.26 -35.35
N LYS A 125 -16.81 19.59 -35.70
CA LYS A 125 -17.13 19.92 -37.09
C LYS A 125 -16.11 20.94 -37.56
N GLU A 126 -15.24 20.52 -38.48
CA GLU A 126 -14.57 21.39 -39.43
C GLU A 126 -15.69 22.04 -40.26
N GLY A 127 -16.37 23.00 -39.64
CA GLY A 127 -17.02 24.08 -40.35
C GLY A 127 -15.89 24.96 -40.84
N ASP A 128 -15.44 24.64 -42.04
CA ASP A 128 -14.76 25.55 -42.95
C ASP A 128 -15.32 26.97 -42.74
N HIS A 129 -14.46 27.92 -42.38
CA HIS A 129 -14.74 29.33 -42.03
C HIS A 129 -15.18 29.67 -40.59
N MET A 130 -14.23 29.59 -39.64
CA MET A 130 -14.33 30.25 -38.32
C MET A 130 -13.74 31.69 -38.33
N GLU A 131 -13.85 32.42 -39.45
CA GLU A 131 -13.64 33.88 -39.47
C GLU A 131 -14.96 34.64 -39.26
N GLU A 132 -16.11 33.96 -39.32
CA GLU A 132 -17.45 34.48 -38.99
C GLU A 132 -18.16 33.61 -37.94
N ALA A 133 -17.43 33.09 -36.95
CA ALA A 133 -18.07 32.43 -35.82
C ALA A 133 -18.83 33.48 -34.98
N SER A 134 -20.09 33.20 -34.67
CA SER A 134 -20.89 34.02 -33.77
C SER A 134 -20.21 34.07 -32.40
N ASP A 135 -20.33 35.20 -31.68
CA ASP A 135 -19.78 35.36 -30.34
C ASP A 135 -20.22 34.21 -29.40
N ALA A 136 -21.43 33.68 -29.60
CA ALA A 136 -21.96 32.54 -28.85
C ALA A 136 -21.17 31.23 -29.09
N ASP A 137 -20.68 30.98 -30.31
CA ASP A 137 -19.93 29.78 -30.66
C ASP A 137 -18.51 29.83 -30.09
N GLN A 138 -17.92 31.02 -30.04
CA GLN A 138 -16.60 31.25 -29.45
C GLN A 138 -16.64 31.09 -27.91
N VAL A 139 -17.72 31.53 -27.26
CA VAL A 139 -17.95 31.29 -25.82
C VAL A 139 -18.15 29.81 -25.53
N ALA A 140 -18.95 29.11 -26.34
CA ALA A 140 -19.14 27.67 -26.19
C ALA A 140 -17.81 26.91 -26.32
N PHE A 141 -16.99 27.29 -27.30
CA PHE A 141 -15.66 26.73 -27.49
C PHE A 141 -14.76 26.91 -26.26
N LEU A 142 -14.65 28.12 -25.71
CA LEU A 142 -13.78 28.42 -24.56
C LEU A 142 -14.21 27.69 -23.28
N VAL A 143 -15.51 27.42 -23.10
CA VAL A 143 -15.99 26.64 -21.95
C VAL A 143 -15.62 25.16 -22.12
N GLU A 144 -15.83 24.61 -23.32
CA GLU A 144 -15.58 23.20 -23.59
C GLU A 144 -14.09 22.85 -23.76
N VAL A 145 -13.23 23.82 -24.10
CA VAL A 145 -11.81 23.55 -24.36
C VAL A 145 -11.11 23.02 -23.11
N THR A 146 -11.49 23.49 -21.92
CA THR A 146 -10.90 23.05 -20.66
C THR A 146 -11.09 21.55 -20.43
N GLU A 147 -12.29 21.02 -20.67
CA GLU A 147 -12.60 19.60 -20.52
C GLU A 147 -11.85 18.74 -21.54
N LYS A 148 -11.79 19.19 -22.80
CA LYS A 148 -11.07 18.48 -23.88
C LYS A 148 -9.57 18.43 -23.62
N MET A 149 -8.99 19.53 -23.13
CA MET A 149 -7.57 19.58 -22.80
C MET A 149 -7.22 18.59 -21.68
N TRP A 150 -8.08 18.47 -20.65
CA TRP A 150 -7.92 17.45 -19.62
C TRP A 150 -8.04 16.02 -20.18
N GLN A 151 -9.04 15.74 -21.02
CA GLN A 151 -9.22 14.42 -21.64
C GLN A 151 -8.01 14.02 -22.49
N LEU A 152 -7.51 14.91 -23.34
CA LEU A 152 -6.34 14.65 -24.19
C LEU A 152 -5.05 14.52 -23.38
N LEU A 153 -4.93 15.26 -22.26
CA LEU A 153 -3.80 15.12 -21.34
C LEU A 153 -3.81 13.75 -20.66
N ASP A 154 -4.97 13.28 -20.22
CA ASP A 154 -5.15 11.93 -19.64
C ASP A 154 -4.86 10.82 -20.67
N GLU A 155 -5.15 11.06 -21.95
CA GLU A 155 -4.79 10.16 -23.07
C GLU A 155 -3.29 10.23 -23.46
N GLY A 156 -2.53 11.18 -22.92
CA GLY A 156 -1.10 11.37 -23.21
C GLY A 156 -0.79 12.15 -24.50
N LYS A 157 -1.80 12.74 -25.15
CA LYS A 157 -1.69 13.49 -26.41
C LYS A 157 -1.33 14.96 -26.17
N SER A 158 -0.14 15.20 -25.64
CA SER A 158 0.31 16.55 -25.27
C SER A 158 0.44 17.54 -26.46
N LEU A 159 0.68 17.05 -27.68
CA LEU A 159 0.77 17.89 -28.88
C LEU A 159 -0.61 18.45 -29.29
N GLU A 160 -1.64 17.61 -29.32
CA GLU A 160 -3.02 18.03 -29.63
C GLU A 160 -3.55 19.03 -28.60
N VAL A 161 -3.17 18.86 -27.32
CA VAL A 161 -3.47 19.84 -26.25
C VAL A 161 -2.83 21.19 -26.54
N LEU A 162 -1.59 21.21 -27.05
CA LEU A 162 -0.87 22.44 -27.38
C LEU A 162 -1.55 23.18 -28.55
N GLU A 163 -1.94 22.46 -29.59
CA GLU A 163 -2.66 23.04 -30.74
C GLU A 163 -4.02 23.64 -30.31
N LEU A 164 -4.75 22.94 -29.45
CA LEU A 164 -6.01 23.44 -28.88
C LEU A 164 -5.80 24.65 -27.97
N TYR A 165 -4.72 24.67 -27.19
CA TYR A 165 -4.36 25.82 -26.35
C TYR A 165 -4.07 27.07 -27.21
N GLU A 166 -3.26 26.92 -28.27
CA GLU A 166 -2.94 28.02 -29.19
C GLU A 166 -4.20 28.57 -29.88
N LYS A 167 -5.11 27.68 -30.28
CA LYS A 167 -6.40 28.06 -30.84
C LYS A 167 -7.27 28.84 -29.84
N ALA A 168 -7.30 28.41 -28.58
CA ALA A 168 -8.02 29.11 -27.52
C ALA A 168 -7.40 30.49 -27.20
N GLU A 169 -6.07 30.61 -27.22
CA GLU A 169 -5.34 31.87 -27.04
C GLU A 169 -5.69 32.88 -28.13
N ARG A 170 -5.71 32.46 -29.40
CA ARG A 170 -6.11 33.32 -30.52
C ARG A 170 -7.52 33.87 -30.39
N ILE A 171 -8.47 33.04 -29.94
CA ILE A 171 -9.87 33.44 -29.73
C ILE A 171 -9.97 34.41 -28.55
N HIS A 172 -9.29 34.12 -27.44
CA HIS A 172 -9.28 34.99 -26.27
C HIS A 172 -8.68 36.37 -26.56
N ASP A 173 -7.56 36.43 -27.28
CA ASP A 173 -6.92 37.70 -27.63
C ASP A 173 -7.80 38.56 -28.54
N GLY A 174 -8.55 37.94 -29.45
CA GLY A 174 -9.59 38.62 -30.25
C GLY A 174 -10.72 39.18 -29.38
N TRP A 175 -11.14 38.45 -28.35
CA TRP A 175 -12.16 38.90 -27.39
C TRP A 175 -11.69 40.06 -26.50
N VAL A 176 -10.44 40.01 -26.03
CA VAL A 176 -9.82 41.10 -25.25
C VAL A 176 -9.68 42.36 -26.10
N ALA A 177 -9.31 42.22 -27.37
CA ALA A 177 -9.18 43.35 -28.29
C ALA A 177 -10.52 44.06 -28.58
N ASN A 178 -11.63 43.32 -28.59
CA ASN A 178 -12.96 43.87 -28.89
C ASN A 178 -13.63 44.59 -27.69
N GLY A 179 -13.14 44.42 -26.46
CA GLY A 179 -13.54 45.21 -25.27
C GLY A 179 -15.00 45.06 -24.81
N THR A 180 -15.85 44.34 -25.53
CA THR A 180 -17.25 44.01 -25.21
C THR A 180 -17.38 42.80 -24.30
N ALA A 181 -16.39 41.90 -24.37
CA ALA A 181 -16.29 40.62 -23.66
C ALA A 181 -16.51 40.70 -22.14
N GLU A 182 -15.83 41.64 -21.47
CA GLU A 182 -15.84 41.73 -20.00
C GLU A 182 -17.18 42.21 -19.44
N ARG A 183 -17.98 42.92 -20.24
CA ARG A 183 -19.29 43.43 -19.81
C ARG A 183 -20.42 42.42 -19.98
N GLU A 184 -20.34 41.56 -21.00
CA GLU A 184 -21.41 40.60 -21.30
C GLU A 184 -21.19 39.26 -20.58
N PHE A 185 -19.94 38.84 -20.38
CA PHE A 185 -19.64 37.51 -19.83
C PHE A 185 -18.47 37.53 -18.83
N PRO A 186 -18.69 38.00 -17.59
CA PRO A 186 -17.63 38.10 -16.57
C PRO A 186 -17.06 36.74 -16.14
N PHE A 187 -17.79 35.63 -16.36
CA PHE A 187 -17.29 34.30 -16.03
C PHE A 187 -16.18 33.82 -16.97
N LEU A 188 -16.08 34.36 -18.20
CA LEU A 188 -15.04 33.96 -19.15
C LEU A 188 -13.64 34.25 -18.63
N GLN A 189 -13.46 35.28 -17.81
CA GLN A 189 -12.18 35.56 -17.16
C GLN A 189 -11.75 34.41 -16.23
N SER A 190 -12.69 33.86 -15.46
CA SER A 190 -12.40 32.69 -14.60
C SER A 190 -12.14 31.43 -15.41
N GLN A 191 -12.86 31.20 -16.51
CA GLN A 191 -12.63 30.06 -17.39
C GLN A 191 -11.28 30.18 -18.12
N TRP A 192 -10.92 31.37 -18.57
CA TRP A 192 -9.61 31.64 -19.16
C TRP A 192 -8.48 31.41 -18.16
N ALA A 193 -8.67 31.76 -16.88
CA ALA A 193 -7.70 31.43 -15.83
C ALA A 193 -7.49 29.90 -15.70
N CYS A 194 -8.52 29.08 -15.93
CA CYS A 194 -8.40 27.63 -15.98
C CYS A 194 -7.65 27.16 -17.24
N VAL A 195 -7.90 27.76 -18.41
CA VAL A 195 -7.14 27.48 -19.65
C VAL A 195 -5.66 27.85 -19.48
N GLN A 196 -5.35 28.94 -18.79
CA GLN A 196 -3.97 29.35 -18.51
C GLN A 196 -3.18 28.35 -17.65
N CYS A 197 -3.84 27.47 -16.88
CA CYS A 197 -3.15 26.41 -16.14
C CYS A 197 -2.41 25.43 -17.06
N PHE A 198 -2.78 25.36 -18.34
CA PHE A 198 -2.15 24.52 -19.35
C PHE A 198 -1.03 25.21 -20.12
N ARG A 199 -0.67 26.45 -19.75
CA ARG A 199 0.37 27.20 -20.44
C ARG A 199 1.65 26.37 -20.54
N PRO A 200 2.18 26.13 -21.75
CA PRO A 200 3.40 25.35 -21.91
C PRO A 200 4.53 26.10 -21.23
N VAL A 201 5.16 25.45 -20.24
CA VAL A 201 6.33 26.03 -19.59
C VAL A 201 7.49 25.87 -20.57
N SER A 202 7.83 26.95 -21.28
CA SER A 202 9.02 27.02 -22.12
C SER A 202 10.28 26.95 -21.23
N ARG A 203 10.58 25.78 -20.66
CA ARG A 203 11.80 25.54 -19.88
C ARG A 203 12.97 25.31 -20.83
N PHE A 204 13.40 26.38 -21.49
CA PHE A 204 14.78 26.55 -21.94
C PHE A 204 15.51 27.51 -21.00
N THR A 205 15.34 27.35 -19.70
CA THR A 205 16.31 27.80 -18.72
C THR A 205 16.84 26.57 -18.01
N MET A 206 17.89 26.01 -18.61
CA MET A 206 18.86 25.16 -17.94
C MET A 206 19.30 25.92 -16.70
N VAL A 207 18.69 25.62 -15.55
CA VAL A 207 19.20 26.08 -14.26
C VAL A 207 20.55 25.41 -14.12
N PRO A 208 21.67 26.15 -14.13
CA PRO A 208 22.95 25.54 -13.83
C PRO A 208 22.87 25.11 -12.37
N LEU A 209 22.85 23.80 -12.14
CA LEU A 209 23.20 23.21 -10.86
C LEU A 209 24.63 23.67 -10.55
N LEU A 210 24.75 24.79 -9.82
CA LEU A 210 25.98 25.18 -9.14
C LEU A 210 26.23 24.14 -8.05
N LEU A 211 27.12 23.19 -8.35
CA LEU A 211 27.97 22.55 -7.35
C LEU A 211 29.26 23.36 -7.23
#